data_AF-A0A926USX9-F1
#
_entry.id   AF-A0A926USX9-F1
#
_cell.length_a   1.000
_cell.length_b   1.000
_cell.length_c   1.000
_cell.angle_alpha   90.00
_cell.angle_beta   90.00
_cell.angle_gamma   90.00
#
_symmetry.space_group_name_H-M   'P 1'
#
loop_
_entity.id
_entity.type
_entity.pdbx_description
1 polymer ?
#
loop_
_entity_poly.entity_id
_entity_poly.type
_entity_poly.pdbx_seq_one_letter_code
_entity_poly.pdbx_strand_id
1 'polypeptide(L)' 'MLTKTLNISDRLQLLLQELKSKLQELYGDRLYSVLLYGAVARGEANADSDIDVLVVLKERVLPVQEIRRMADIPL' A
#
# COMPACT_ATOMS: atom_id res chain seq x y z
N MET A 1 4.79 17.14 -15.63
CA MET A 1 4.30 15.80 -15.25
C MET A 1 2.79 15.91 -15.07
N LEU A 2 1.99 15.21 -15.88
CA LEU A 2 0.53 15.24 -15.76
C LEU A 2 0.14 14.35 -14.57
N THR A 3 -0.23 14.93 -13.43
CA THR A 3 -0.94 14.21 -12.38
C THR A 3 -2.35 13.92 -12.90
N LYS A 4 -2.57 12.69 -13.36
CA LYS A 4 -3.91 12.17 -13.66
C LYS A 4 -4.66 12.07 -12.32
N THR A 5 -5.74 12.82 -12.15
CA THR A 5 -6.58 12.69 -10.94
C THR A 5 -7.22 11.31 -10.96
N LEU A 6 -6.77 10.44 -10.06
CA LEU A 6 -7.34 9.12 -9.86
C LEU A 6 -8.62 9.26 -9.04
N ASN A 7 -9.75 8.91 -9.65
CA ASN A 7 -11.02 8.82 -8.95
C ASN A 7 -11.13 7.44 -8.29
N ILE A 8 -10.56 7.30 -7.09
CA ILE A 8 -10.70 6.10 -6.25
C ILE A 8 -11.98 6.19 -5.43
N SER A 9 -12.64 5.06 -5.17
CA SER A 9 -13.85 5.04 -4.35
C SER A 9 -13.56 5.39 -2.88
N ASP A 10 -14.54 5.95 -2.17
CA ASP A 10 -14.41 6.26 -0.74
C ASP A 10 -14.04 5.01 0.08
N ARG A 11 -14.60 3.85 -0.28
CA ARG A 11 -14.25 2.57 0.34
C ARG A 11 -12.78 2.21 0.16
N LEU A 12 -12.24 2.38 -1.05
CA LEU A 12 -10.83 2.13 -1.31
C LEU A 12 -9.95 3.11 -0.54
N GLN A 13 -10.35 4.38 -0.46
CA GLN A 13 -9.62 5.38 0.32
C GLN A 13 -9.56 5.02 1.81
N LEU A 14 -10.67 4.55 2.39
CA LEU A 14 -10.71 4.09 3.78
C LEU A 14 -9.79 2.88 4.03
N LEU A 15 -9.85 1.86 3.16
CA LEU A 15 -9.00 0.67 3.26
C LEU A 15 -7.50 1.03 3.16
N LEU A 16 -7.13 1.93 2.26
CA LEU A 16 -5.73 2.39 2.12
C LEU A 16 -5.27 3.18 3.36
N GLN A 17 -6.17 3.93 4.00
CA GLN A 17 -5.86 4.64 5.25
C GLN A 17 -5.67 3.66 6.42
N GLU A 18 -6.53 2.65 6.52
CA GLU A 18 -6.42 1.60 7.54
C GLU A 18 -5.12 0.80 7.38
N LEU A 19 -4.83 0.34 6.16
CA LEU A 19 -3.57 -0.34 5.85
C LEU A 19 -2.36 0.53 6.18
N LYS A 20 -2.37 1.81 5.82
CA LYS A 20 -1.29 2.74 6.17
C LYS A 20 -1.11 2.83 7.69
N SER A 21 -2.19 2.91 8.46
CA SER A 21 -2.14 2.96 9.93
C SER A 21 -1.52 1.69 10.51
N LYS A 22 -1.94 0.51 10.02
CA LYS A 22 -1.39 -0.78 10.45
C LYS A 22 0.08 -0.97 10.09
N LEU A 23 0.50 -0.53 8.90
CA LEU A 23 1.90 -0.53 8.51
C LEU A 23 2.73 0.42 9.38
N GLN A 24 2.16 1.56 9.77
CA GLN A 24 2.82 2.51 10.67
C GLN A 24 2.99 1.93 12.08
N GLU A 25 1.99 1.20 12.58
CA GLU A 25 2.05 0.46 13.85
C GLU A 25 3.11 -0.65 13.79
N LEU A 26 3.13 -1.45 12.72
CA LEU A 26 4.05 -2.57 12.54
C LEU A 26 5.51 -2.14 12.39
N TYR A 27 5.77 -1.09 11.61
CA TYR A 27 7.13 -0.69 11.21
C TYR A 27 7.68 0.53 11.94
N GLY A 28 6.82 1.36 12.55
CA GLY A 28 7.25 2.55 13.28
C GLY A 28 8.12 3.46 12.43
N ASP A 29 9.26 3.88 12.99
CA ASP A 29 10.23 4.76 12.32
C ASP A 29 10.88 4.13 11.08
N ARG A 30 10.84 2.80 10.94
CA ARG A 30 11.33 2.12 9.73
C ARG A 30 10.41 2.33 8.54
N LEU A 31 9.14 2.67 8.73
CA LEU A 31 8.27 3.00 7.60
C LEU A 31 8.70 4.36 7.00
N TYR A 32 9.15 4.35 5.76
CA TYR A 32 9.50 5.58 5.05
C TYR A 32 8.30 6.12 4.26
N SER A 33 7.66 5.26 3.47
CA SER A 33 6.48 5.65 2.68
C SER A 33 5.64 4.44 2.28
N VAL A 34 4.35 4.71 2.02
CA VAL A 34 3.40 3.76 1.44
C VAL A 34 2.83 4.41 0.18
N LEU A 35 2.92 3.72 -0.96
CA LEU A 35 2.56 4.24 -2.27
C LEU A 35 1.56 3.29 -2.94
N LEU A 36 0.51 3.83 -3.53
CA LEU A 36 -0.33 3.06 -4.43
C LEU A 36 0.47 2.71 -5.69
N TYR A 37 0.38 1.47 -6.13
CA TYR A 37 1.12 0.96 -7.28
C TYR A 37 0.19 0.24 -8.26
N GLY A 38 0.76 -0.38 -9.28
CA GLY A 38 0.02 -1.27 -10.16
C GLY A 38 -1.04 -0.59 -11.02
N ALA A 39 -2.03 -1.37 -11.44
CA ALA A 39 -3.07 -0.94 -12.37
C ALA A 39 -3.93 0.20 -11.81
N VAL A 40 -4.21 0.17 -10.50
CA VAL A 40 -4.98 1.24 -9.84
C VAL A 40 -4.21 2.56 -9.93
N ALA A 41 -2.91 2.59 -9.61
CA ALA A 41 -2.10 3.81 -9.70
C ALA A 41 -1.95 4.36 -11.13
N ARG A 42 -2.15 3.54 -12.17
CA ARG A 42 -2.11 3.98 -13.57
C ARG A 42 -3.49 4.37 -14.13
N GLY A 43 -4.56 4.07 -13.39
CA GLY A 43 -5.93 4.23 -13.85
C GLY A 43 -6.28 3.24 -14.96
N GLU A 44 -5.72 2.03 -14.89
CA GLU A 44 -5.93 0.91 -15.81
C GLU A 44 -6.64 -0.27 -15.13
N ALA A 45 -7.03 -0.12 -13.86
CA ALA A 45 -7.73 -1.16 -13.11
C ALA A 45 -9.13 -1.44 -13.69
N ASN A 46 -9.48 -2.71 -13.72
CA ASN A 46 -10.82 -3.23 -14.00
C ASN A 46 -11.43 -3.83 -12.71
N ALA A 47 -12.64 -4.39 -12.81
CA ALA A 47 -13.37 -4.93 -11.66
C ALA A 47 -12.68 -6.10 -10.96
N ASP A 48 -11.81 -6.83 -11.68
CA ASP A 48 -11.08 -8.00 -11.19
C ASP A 48 -9.63 -7.65 -10.79
N SER A 49 -9.25 -6.37 -10.82
CA SER A 49 -7.89 -5.95 -10.54
C SER A 49 -7.60 -5.95 -9.04
N ASP A 50 -6.46 -6.53 -8.68
CA ASP A 50 -5.89 -6.40 -7.34
C ASP A 50 -5.46 -4.95 -7.05
N ILE A 51 -5.30 -4.65 -5.75
CA ILE A 51 -4.77 -3.37 -5.27
C ILE A 51 -3.32 -3.58 -4.85
N ASP A 52 -2.41 -3.08 -5.68
CA ASP A 52 -0.98 -3.13 -5.39
C ASP A 52 -0.53 -1.93 -4.53
N VAL A 53 0.22 -2.21 -3.47
CA VAL A 53 0.82 -1.19 -2.62
C VAL A 53 2.32 -1.44 -2.49
N LEU A 54 3.12 -0.40 -2.73
CA LEU A 54 4.57 -0.41 -2.50
C LEU A 54 4.86 0.16 -1.11
N VAL A 55 5.48 -0.67 -0.26
CA VAL A 55 5.95 -0.28 1.07
C VAL A 55 7.45 -0.04 1.02
N VAL A 56 7.88 1.17 1.37
CA VAL A 56 9.29 1.54 1.44
C VAL A 56 9.70 1.58 2.90
N LEU A 57 10.68 0.76 3.26
CA LEU A 57 11.25 0.73 4.59
C LEU A 57 12.65 1.36 4.58
N LYS A 58 13.01 2.02 5.67
CA LYS A 58 14.38 2.41 5.96
C LYS A 58 15.19 1.15 6.29
N GLU A 59 16.49 1.24 6.02
CA GLU A 59 17.47 0.19 6.32
C GLU A 59 17.24 -1.10 5.51
N ARG A 60 17.78 -2.22 6.00
CA ARG A 60 17.74 -3.51 5.30
C ARG A 60 16.31 -4.08 5.32
N VAL A 61 15.87 -4.53 4.15
CA VAL A 61 14.65 -5.32 3.96
C VAL A 61 15.02 -6.79 3.84
N LEU A 62 14.34 -7.66 4.59
CA LEU A 62 14.46 -9.11 4.48
C LEU A 62 13.16 -9.66 3.88
N PRO A 63 13.08 -9.88 2.55
CA PRO A 63 11.80 -10.04 1.85
C PRO A 63 10.88 -11.11 2.45
N VAL A 64 11.40 -12.30 2.76
CA VAL A 64 10.60 -13.40 3.33
C VAL A 64 10.06 -13.04 4.72
N GLN A 65 10.83 -12.33 5.53
CA GLN A 65 10.38 -11.89 6.86
C GLN A 65 9.29 -10.84 6.74
N GLU A 66 9.44 -9.88 5.82
CA GLU A 66 8.45 -8.82 5.66
C GLU A 66 7.15 -9.33 5.03
N ILE A 67 7.21 -10.30 4.11
CA ILE A 67 6.02 -11.01 3.62
C ILE A 67 5.24 -11.64 4.79
N ARG A 68 5.93 -12.34 5.70
CA ARG A 68 5.28 -12.99 6.86
C ARG A 68 4.67 -11.98 7.81
N ARG A 69 5.38 -10.88 8.13
CA ARG A 69 4.87 -9.83 9.01
C ARG A 69 3.63 -9.14 8.46
N MET A 70 3.60 -8.91 7.14
CA MET A 70 2.46 -8.26 6.49
C MET A 70 1.27 -9.21 6.27
N ALA A 71 1.51 -10.52 6.16
CA ALA A 71 0.45 -11.52 5.95
C ALA A 71 -0.58 -11.56 7.10
N ASP A 72 -0.17 -11.17 8.31
CA ASP A 72 -1.02 -11.19 9.50
C ASP A 72 -1.68 -9.83 9.81
N ILE A 73 -1.58 -8.84 8.91
CA ILE A 73 -2.24 -7.54 9.10
C ILE A 73 -3.76 -7.72 8.93
N PRO A 74 -4.57 -7.44 9.96
CA PRO A 74 -6.02 -7.43 9.81
C PRO A 74 -6.46 -6.14 9.09
N LEU A 75 -7.29 -6.31 8.06
CA LEU A 75 -7.98 -5.25 7.30
C LEU A 75 -9.49 -5.54 7.25
#